data_AF-A0A7K9K2X7-F1
#
_entry.id   AF-A0A7K9K2X7-F1
#
_cell.length_a   1.000
_cell.length_b   1.000
_cell.length_c   1.000
_cell.angle_alpha   90.00
_cell.angle_beta   90.00
_cell.angle_gamma   90.00
#
_symmetry.space_group_name_H-M   'P 1'
#
loop_
_entity.id
_entity.type
_entity.pdbx_description
1 polymer ?
#
loop_
_entity_poly.entity_id
_entity_poly.type
_entity_poly.pdbx_seq_one_letter_code
_entity_poly.pdbx_strand_id
1 'polypeptide(L)'
;DKKEPDAKIAKTEEETSDKEEEEKSAKPPAGSSKSGWKNWKKKESESGGEESKITYCHWLLKSEPESRLEKGVDVKFSVDDLKAQPNQTTCWDGVRNYQARNFLRSMKLGQQAFFYHSNCKEPGIVALVKIVKEAYPDHTQFDQKDPHYDSTSRKENPKWSMVDVQFVRMTKRFIPLSEIKAHHLAHKADGGPLKDMMLFTRQRLSIQPLTQGENLPGLLIPSVRQAASFTYGFPSFFPTEEFDFVLSLEEEKPH
;
A
#
# COMPACT_ATOMS: atom_id res chain seq x y z
N ASP A 1 -55.02 7.45 -42.50
CA ASP A 1 -53.69 7.65 -43.12
C ASP A 1 -53.45 9.12 -43.42
N LYS A 2 -52.37 9.68 -42.85
CA LYS A 2 -52.07 11.12 -42.86
C LYS A 2 -50.88 11.43 -43.78
N LYS A 3 -51.08 12.49 -44.57
CA LYS A 3 -50.14 13.52 -45.07
C LYS A 3 -49.09 13.19 -46.15
N GLU A 4 -49.20 14.03 -47.18
CA GLU A 4 -48.30 14.49 -48.25
C GLU A 4 -46.96 15.11 -47.79
N PRO A 5 -46.03 15.42 -48.73
CA PRO A 5 -44.58 15.22 -48.58
C PRO A 5 -43.74 16.49 -48.30
N ASP A 6 -42.51 16.25 -47.86
CA ASP A 6 -41.44 17.23 -47.62
C ASP A 6 -40.83 17.80 -48.93
N ALA A 7 -40.59 19.12 -48.88
CA ALA A 7 -39.93 19.90 -49.92
C ALA A 7 -38.39 19.82 -49.85
N LYS A 8 -37.77 19.72 -51.02
CA LYS A 8 -36.34 19.91 -51.32
C LYS A 8 -35.98 21.40 -51.40
N ILE A 9 -34.70 21.73 -51.16
CA ILE A 9 -33.78 22.74 -51.77
C ILE A 9 -32.61 22.87 -50.75
N ALA A 10 -31.33 22.53 -50.94
CA ALA A 10 -30.30 22.65 -52.00
C ALA A 10 -29.41 23.93 -51.93
N LYS A 11 -28.11 23.70 -51.64
CA LYS A 11 -26.85 24.46 -51.94
C LYS A 11 -26.61 25.81 -51.22
N THR A 12 -25.38 26.16 -50.79
CA THR A 12 -24.16 26.36 -51.62
C THR A 12 -22.87 26.40 -50.77
N GLU A 13 -21.75 25.94 -51.35
CA GLU A 13 -20.33 26.22 -51.04
C GLU A 13 -20.02 27.73 -51.33
N GLU A 14 -18.93 28.42 -50.98
CA GLU A 14 -17.47 28.16 -51.03
C GLU A 14 -16.73 29.43 -50.49
N GLU A 15 -15.53 29.28 -49.90
CA GLU A 15 -14.29 30.15 -49.95
C GLU A 15 -14.33 31.69 -49.71
N THR A 16 -13.34 32.43 -49.16
CA THR A 16 -11.85 32.37 -49.08
C THR A 16 -11.29 33.42 -48.07
N SER A 17 -10.04 33.18 -47.61
CA SER A 17 -8.88 34.04 -47.17
C SER A 17 -9.11 35.44 -46.52
N ASP A 18 -8.32 35.93 -45.53
CA ASP A 18 -6.87 36.13 -45.50
C ASP A 18 -6.29 36.42 -44.09
N LYS A 19 -4.95 36.33 -44.02
CA LYS A 19 -4.03 36.45 -42.87
C LYS A 19 -3.58 37.89 -42.57
N GLU A 20 -3.12 38.13 -41.33
CA GLU A 20 -1.88 38.86 -40.90
C GLU A 20 -1.98 39.11 -39.36
N GLU A 21 -1.24 38.38 -38.51
CA GLU A 21 0.11 38.66 -37.96
C GLU A 21 0.25 39.92 -37.07
N GLU A 22 0.47 39.71 -35.76
CA GLU A 22 1.47 40.50 -35.01
C GLU A 22 2.02 39.70 -33.81
N GLU A 23 3.33 39.45 -33.84
CA GLU A 23 4.16 38.92 -32.75
C GLU A 23 4.26 39.92 -31.58
N LYS A 24 4.21 39.44 -30.33
CA LYS A 24 5.09 39.94 -29.26
C LYS A 24 5.62 38.83 -28.36
N SER A 25 6.95 38.81 -28.35
CA SER A 25 7.88 38.04 -27.54
C SER A 25 7.78 38.34 -26.04
N ALA A 26 7.82 37.29 -25.20
CA ALA A 26 8.25 37.41 -23.80
C ALA A 26 8.75 36.07 -23.26
N LYS A 27 10.07 35.98 -23.16
CA LYS A 27 10.86 34.94 -22.46
C LYS A 27 10.68 35.11 -20.94
N PRO A 28 10.40 34.09 -20.13
CA PRO A 28 10.53 34.21 -18.67
C PRO A 28 11.99 33.96 -18.24
N PRO A 29 12.48 34.70 -17.22
CA PRO A 29 13.90 34.74 -16.88
C PRO A 29 14.35 33.54 -16.03
N ALA A 30 15.63 33.20 -16.18
CA ALA A 30 16.37 32.36 -15.24
C ALA A 30 16.50 33.09 -13.89
N GLY A 31 15.89 32.53 -12.85
CA GLY A 31 15.99 32.99 -11.47
C GLY A 31 15.92 31.80 -10.54
N SER A 32 17.08 31.39 -10.03
CA SER A 32 17.25 30.25 -9.15
C SER A 32 16.53 30.43 -7.81
N SER A 33 15.79 29.42 -7.35
CA SER A 33 15.56 29.19 -5.92
C SER A 33 16.17 27.85 -5.50
N LYS A 34 17.51 27.82 -5.49
CA LYS A 34 18.34 26.88 -4.71
C LYS A 34 18.09 26.99 -3.17
N SER A 35 17.04 27.71 -2.74
CA SER A 35 16.73 28.00 -1.34
C SER A 35 15.81 26.96 -0.69
N GLY A 36 14.99 26.23 -1.46
CA GLY A 36 14.09 25.19 -0.90
C GLY A 36 14.83 23.93 -0.43
N TRP A 37 15.86 23.51 -1.16
CA TRP A 37 16.62 22.29 -0.84
C TRP A 37 17.60 22.50 0.33
N LYS A 38 18.16 23.71 0.46
CA LYS A 38 19.08 24.04 1.55
C LYS A 38 18.39 24.14 2.91
N ASN A 39 17.10 24.47 2.93
CA ASN A 39 16.34 24.61 4.17
C ASN A 39 15.85 23.27 4.77
N TRP A 40 15.77 22.19 3.97
CA TRP A 40 15.57 20.84 4.51
C TRP A 40 16.82 20.35 5.25
N LYS A 41 17.99 20.51 4.62
CA LYS A 41 19.26 19.99 5.13
C LYS A 41 19.79 20.71 6.37
N LYS A 42 19.41 21.98 6.58
CA LYS A 42 19.85 22.77 7.75
C LYS A 42 19.04 22.46 9.02
N LYS A 43 17.84 21.89 8.89
CA LYS A 43 16.99 21.58 10.05
C LYS A 43 17.40 20.28 10.77
N GLU A 44 18.20 19.44 10.12
CA GLU A 44 18.76 18.20 10.70
C GLU A 44 20.04 18.43 11.52
N SER A 45 20.70 19.60 11.43
CA SER A 45 22.02 19.81 12.03
C SER A 45 22.04 20.55 13.38
N GLU A 46 20.89 20.91 13.96
CA GLU A 46 20.82 21.72 15.20
C GLU A 46 19.86 21.16 16.27
N SER A 47 19.66 19.85 16.31
CA SER A 47 19.08 19.21 17.49
C SER A 47 19.75 17.86 17.72
N GLY A 48 20.85 17.90 18.48
CA GLY A 48 21.46 16.71 19.08
C GLY A 48 20.49 16.10 20.09
N GLY A 49 19.66 15.19 19.60
CA GLY A 49 18.91 14.22 20.37
C GLY A 49 19.02 12.91 19.59
N GLU A 50 19.26 11.82 20.30
CA GLU A 50 19.47 10.49 19.74
C GLU A 50 18.21 10.05 18.97
N GLU A 51 18.16 10.37 17.67
CA GLU A 51 17.02 10.08 16.80
C GLU A 51 17.03 8.57 16.58
N SER A 52 16.23 7.86 17.38
CA SER A 52 15.98 6.44 17.24
C SER A 52 15.48 6.19 15.82
N LYS A 53 16.39 5.75 14.93
CA LYS A 53 16.11 5.44 13.54
C LYS A 53 14.92 4.47 13.49
N ILE A 54 13.76 4.96 13.06
CA ILE A 54 12.55 4.14 12.97
C ILE A 54 12.87 2.95 12.07
N THR A 55 12.93 1.77 12.67
CA THR A 55 13.20 0.53 11.95
C THR A 55 11.87 -0.10 11.57
N TYR A 56 11.59 -0.12 10.27
CA TYR A 56 10.43 -0.78 9.72
C TYR A 56 10.72 -2.27 9.58
N CYS A 57 9.92 -3.10 10.24
CA CYS A 57 10.11 -4.55 10.23
C CYS A 57 9.15 -5.25 9.27
N HIS A 58 7.98 -4.64 9.03
CA HIS A 58 6.92 -5.21 8.19
C HIS A 58 6.29 -4.12 7.33
N TRP A 59 5.54 -4.55 6.32
CA TRP A 59 4.74 -3.70 5.46
C TRP A 59 3.26 -4.09 5.50
N LEU A 60 2.38 -3.21 5.06
CA LEU A 60 0.98 -3.49 4.78
C LEU A 60 0.65 -3.03 3.36
N LEU A 61 0.10 -3.94 2.56
CA LEU A 61 -0.21 -3.75 1.16
C LEU A 61 -1.72 -3.94 0.97
N LYS A 62 -2.39 -2.90 0.47
CA LYS A 62 -3.85 -2.93 0.24
C LYS A 62 -4.16 -3.40 -1.18
N SER A 63 -5.14 -4.29 -1.30
CA SER A 63 -5.71 -4.77 -2.56
C SER A 63 -7.22 -4.93 -2.43
N GLU A 64 -7.95 -4.84 -3.53
CA GLU A 64 -9.42 -4.90 -3.55
C GLU A 64 -9.89 -6.31 -3.93
N PRO A 65 -10.59 -7.06 -3.05
CA PRO A 65 -11.01 -8.43 -3.35
C PRO A 65 -12.33 -8.52 -4.12
N GLU A 66 -13.11 -7.43 -4.14
CA GLU A 66 -14.41 -7.36 -4.84
C GLU A 66 -14.25 -6.66 -6.20
N SER A 67 -15.13 -6.98 -7.15
CA SER A 67 -15.08 -6.41 -8.49
C SER A 67 -15.36 -4.91 -8.47
N ARG A 68 -14.47 -4.12 -9.09
CA ARG A 68 -14.62 -2.69 -9.28
C ARG A 68 -13.96 -2.27 -10.58
N LEU A 69 -14.73 -1.59 -11.43
CA LEU A 69 -14.21 -1.08 -12.69
C LEU A 69 -13.51 0.25 -12.48
N GLU A 70 -12.29 0.36 -13.01
CA GLU A 70 -11.53 1.59 -13.14
C GLU A 70 -11.20 1.77 -14.62
N LYS A 71 -11.68 2.87 -15.22
CA LYS A 71 -11.57 3.11 -16.68
C LYS A 71 -12.02 1.92 -17.56
N GLY A 72 -13.00 1.14 -17.09
CA GLY A 72 -13.55 -0.03 -17.80
C GLY A 72 -12.77 -1.34 -17.59
N VAL A 73 -11.73 -1.35 -16.76
CA VAL A 73 -10.96 -2.54 -16.40
C VAL A 73 -11.25 -2.91 -14.95
N ASP A 74 -11.47 -4.19 -14.67
CA ASP A 74 -11.66 -4.67 -13.30
C ASP A 74 -10.31 -4.71 -12.56
N VAL A 75 -10.22 -4.03 -11.41
CA VAL A 75 -9.01 -3.99 -10.58
C VAL A 75 -9.05 -4.98 -9.41
N LYS A 76 -10.02 -5.90 -9.43
CA LYS A 76 -10.14 -6.98 -8.45
C LYS A 76 -8.87 -7.82 -8.37
N PHE A 77 -8.32 -7.93 -7.17
CA PHE A 77 -7.24 -8.85 -6.84
C PHE A 77 -7.30 -9.29 -5.38
N SER A 78 -7.83 -10.48 -5.14
CA SER A 78 -7.96 -11.10 -3.81
C SER A 78 -6.72 -11.95 -3.46
N VAL A 79 -6.69 -12.45 -2.22
CA VAL A 79 -5.62 -13.36 -1.79
C VAL A 79 -5.71 -14.73 -2.49
N ASP A 80 -6.93 -15.15 -2.85
CA ASP A 80 -7.12 -16.39 -3.59
C ASP A 80 -6.63 -16.26 -5.04
N ASP A 81 -6.77 -15.08 -5.64
CA ASP A 81 -6.17 -14.77 -6.94
C ASP A 81 -4.65 -14.86 -6.88
N LEU A 82 -4.01 -14.32 -5.82
CA LEU A 82 -2.57 -14.48 -5.58
C LEU A 82 -2.16 -15.96 -5.43
N LYS A 83 -2.94 -16.75 -4.68
CA LYS A 83 -2.66 -18.18 -4.48
C LYS A 83 -2.81 -19.00 -5.76
N ALA A 84 -3.63 -18.53 -6.71
CA ALA A 84 -3.80 -19.15 -8.02
C ALA A 84 -2.71 -18.77 -9.03
N GLN A 85 -1.92 -17.72 -8.77
CA GLN A 85 -0.81 -17.34 -9.64
C GLN A 85 0.30 -18.41 -9.67
N PRO A 86 1.07 -18.51 -10.77
CA PRO A 86 2.26 -19.34 -10.81
C PRO A 86 3.22 -19.02 -9.66
N ASN A 87 3.69 -20.06 -8.96
CA ASN A 87 4.52 -19.93 -7.76
C ASN A 87 3.90 -19.05 -6.65
N GLN A 88 2.59 -18.84 -6.69
CA GLN A 88 1.84 -17.95 -5.81
C GLN A 88 2.45 -16.55 -5.72
N THR A 89 2.97 -16.07 -6.85
CA THR A 89 3.76 -14.83 -6.97
C THR A 89 3.11 -13.90 -7.97
N THR A 90 3.03 -12.62 -7.64
CA THR A 90 2.52 -11.57 -8.54
C THR A 90 3.37 -10.32 -8.46
N CYS A 91 3.37 -9.51 -9.52
CA CYS A 91 3.82 -8.13 -9.44
C CYS A 91 2.76 -7.28 -8.73
N TRP A 92 3.21 -6.34 -7.90
CA TRP A 92 2.36 -5.40 -7.16
C TRP A 92 2.32 -4.04 -7.86
N ASP A 93 1.63 -4.01 -8.99
CA ASP A 93 1.52 -2.86 -9.90
C ASP A 93 0.47 -1.83 -9.45
N GLY A 94 0.19 -0.84 -10.30
CA GLY A 94 -0.92 0.10 -10.10
C GLY A 94 -0.69 1.18 -9.03
N VAL A 95 0.45 1.18 -8.32
CA VAL A 95 0.74 2.20 -7.30
C VAL A 95 1.03 3.56 -7.95
N ARG A 96 0.12 4.53 -7.75
CA ARG A 96 0.20 5.91 -8.28
C ARG A 96 0.29 7.00 -7.21
N ASN A 97 0.70 6.64 -6.00
CA ASN A 97 0.99 7.58 -4.92
C ASN A 97 2.52 7.68 -4.70
N TYR A 98 3.08 8.89 -4.76
CA TYR A 98 4.54 9.10 -4.63
C TYR A 98 5.12 8.59 -3.31
N GLN A 99 4.39 8.74 -2.20
CA GLN A 99 4.82 8.24 -0.90
C GLN A 99 4.81 6.71 -0.88
N ALA A 100 3.72 6.08 -1.37
CA ALA A 100 3.62 4.63 -1.48
C ALA A 100 4.71 4.04 -2.38
N ARG A 101 5.01 4.70 -3.51
CA ARG A 101 6.12 4.33 -4.40
C ARG A 101 7.47 4.37 -3.68
N ASN A 102 7.71 5.42 -2.90
CA ASN A 102 8.97 5.51 -2.15
C ASN A 102 9.09 4.38 -1.13
N PHE A 103 7.97 3.96 -0.51
CA PHE A 103 7.95 2.78 0.35
C PHE A 103 8.25 1.48 -0.41
N LEU A 104 7.65 1.26 -1.59
CA LEU A 104 8.01 0.13 -2.45
C LEU A 104 9.52 0.10 -2.75
N ARG A 105 10.11 1.25 -3.07
CA ARG A 105 11.57 1.38 -3.34
C ARG A 105 12.45 1.11 -2.12
N SER A 106 11.92 1.22 -0.91
CA SER A 106 12.63 0.89 0.33
C SER A 106 12.49 -0.56 0.78
N MET A 107 11.59 -1.34 0.17
CA MET A 107 11.41 -2.76 0.48
C MET A 107 12.65 -3.56 0.08
N LYS A 108 12.96 -4.60 0.87
CA LYS A 108 14.08 -5.52 0.64
C LYS A 108 13.62 -6.95 0.47
N LEU A 109 14.42 -7.73 -0.27
CA LEU A 109 14.17 -9.16 -0.48
C LEU A 109 13.98 -9.88 0.86
N GLY A 110 12.96 -10.75 0.92
CA GLY A 110 12.63 -11.53 2.10
C GLY A 110 11.84 -10.78 3.19
N GLN A 111 11.71 -9.44 3.11
CA GLN A 111 10.86 -8.71 4.05
C GLN A 111 9.40 -9.14 3.90
N GLN A 112 8.69 -9.17 5.03
CA GLN A 112 7.30 -9.62 5.09
C GLN A 112 6.33 -8.45 5.02
N ALA A 113 5.14 -8.74 4.51
CA ALA A 113 4.06 -7.78 4.43
C ALA A 113 2.70 -8.43 4.70
N PHE A 114 1.80 -7.68 5.32
CA PHE A 114 0.40 -8.06 5.45
C PHE A 114 -0.36 -7.75 4.16
N PHE A 115 -1.08 -8.74 3.66
CA PHE A 115 -2.05 -8.58 2.59
C PHE A 115 -3.37 -8.10 3.20
N TYR A 116 -3.78 -6.88 2.83
CA TYR A 116 -4.96 -6.22 3.36
C TYR A 116 -6.04 -6.11 2.28
N HIS A 117 -7.24 -6.61 2.57
CA HIS A 117 -8.43 -6.41 1.75
C HIS A 117 -9.04 -5.04 2.04
N SER A 118 -9.07 -4.18 1.04
CA SER A 118 -9.67 -2.85 1.08
C SER A 118 -10.90 -2.74 0.17
N ASN A 119 -11.74 -1.74 0.42
CA ASN A 119 -12.89 -1.41 -0.43
C ASN A 119 -13.84 -2.60 -0.69
N CYS A 120 -14.07 -3.41 0.34
CA CYS A 120 -14.98 -4.55 0.34
C CYS A 120 -15.90 -4.49 1.55
N LYS A 121 -16.89 -5.39 1.61
CA LYS A 121 -17.82 -5.48 2.76
C LYS A 121 -17.10 -5.74 4.08
N GLU A 122 -16.07 -6.58 4.05
CA GLU A 122 -15.29 -6.99 5.22
C GLU A 122 -13.81 -6.63 5.03
N PRO A 123 -13.42 -5.36 5.27
CA PRO A 123 -12.03 -4.95 5.09
C PRO A 123 -11.17 -5.42 6.27
N GLY A 124 -9.94 -5.86 5.99
CA GLY A 124 -9.06 -6.41 7.02
C GLY A 124 -7.81 -7.12 6.49
N ILE A 125 -6.99 -7.63 7.40
CA ILE A 125 -5.80 -8.41 7.07
C ILE A 125 -6.18 -9.88 6.93
N VAL A 126 -5.75 -10.50 5.82
CA VAL A 126 -6.11 -11.89 5.46
C VAL A 126 -4.92 -12.83 5.36
N ALA A 127 -3.73 -12.31 5.02
CA ALA A 127 -2.57 -13.15 4.77
C ALA A 127 -1.25 -12.42 5.00
N LEU A 128 -0.19 -13.21 5.01
CA LEU A 128 1.20 -12.78 5.00
C LEU A 128 1.82 -13.10 3.65
N VAL A 129 2.51 -12.13 3.08
CA VAL A 129 3.31 -12.25 1.85
C VAL A 129 4.75 -11.85 2.14
N LYS A 130 5.67 -12.18 1.24
CA LYS A 130 7.07 -11.75 1.29
C LYS A 130 7.49 -11.12 -0.02
N ILE A 131 8.43 -10.19 0.04
CA ILE A 131 9.02 -9.57 -1.16
C ILE A 131 10.02 -10.55 -1.79
N VAL A 132 9.80 -10.91 -3.05
CA VAL A 132 10.68 -11.80 -3.82
C VAL A 132 11.43 -11.09 -4.94
N LYS A 133 11.06 -9.83 -5.23
CA LYS A 133 11.81 -8.94 -6.11
C LYS A 133 11.71 -7.50 -5.62
N GLU A 134 12.86 -6.84 -5.46
CA GLU A 134 12.89 -5.41 -5.09
C GLU A 134 12.33 -4.52 -6.20
N ALA A 135 12.15 -3.24 -5.90
CA ALA A 135 11.47 -2.31 -6.78
C ALA A 135 12.09 -2.21 -8.18
N TYR A 136 11.24 -2.36 -9.20
CA TYR A 136 11.59 -2.20 -10.60
C TYR A 136 10.50 -1.39 -11.33
N PRO A 137 10.73 -0.90 -12.56
CA PRO A 137 9.75 -0.11 -13.29
C PRO A 137 8.42 -0.84 -13.47
N ASP A 138 7.32 -0.16 -13.13
CA ASP A 138 5.96 -0.67 -13.35
C ASP A 138 5.63 -0.60 -14.85
N HIS A 139 5.39 -1.74 -15.51
CA HIS A 139 5.11 -1.74 -16.96
C HIS A 139 3.74 -1.16 -17.30
N THR A 140 2.77 -1.21 -16.39
CA THR A 140 1.39 -0.72 -16.61
C THR A 140 1.34 0.79 -16.84
N GLN A 141 2.34 1.53 -16.32
CA GLN A 141 2.40 2.98 -16.49
C GLN A 141 2.59 3.42 -17.96
N PHE A 142 3.05 2.52 -18.83
CA PHE A 142 3.29 2.79 -20.26
C PHE A 142 2.19 2.27 -21.19
N ASP A 143 1.27 1.44 -20.69
CA ASP A 143 0.18 0.87 -21.50
C ASP A 143 -1.04 1.80 -21.47
N GLN A 144 -1.41 2.36 -22.62
CA GLN A 144 -2.55 3.27 -22.76
C GLN A 144 -3.90 2.63 -22.43
N LYS A 145 -3.99 1.30 -22.50
CA LYS A 145 -5.23 0.56 -22.19
C LYS A 145 -5.36 0.26 -20.71
N ASP A 146 -4.27 0.35 -19.96
CA ASP A 146 -4.26 0.06 -18.54
C ASP A 146 -4.91 1.21 -17.74
N PRO A 147 -5.74 0.91 -16.72
CA PRO A 147 -6.34 1.93 -15.87
C PRO A 147 -5.31 2.88 -15.24
N HIS A 148 -4.09 2.39 -15.01
CA HIS A 148 -3.00 3.11 -14.36
C HIS A 148 -1.98 3.71 -15.34
N TYR A 149 -2.33 3.85 -16.63
CA TYR A 149 -1.51 4.59 -17.61
C TYR A 149 -1.13 5.99 -17.11
N ASP A 150 0.14 6.39 -17.31
CA ASP A 150 0.62 7.74 -17.05
C ASP A 150 1.39 8.28 -18.26
N SER A 151 0.73 9.16 -19.03
CA SER A 151 1.30 9.81 -20.22
C SER A 151 2.54 10.67 -19.94
N THR A 152 2.76 11.02 -18.68
CA THR A 152 3.89 11.85 -18.26
C THR A 152 5.09 11.01 -17.81
N SER A 153 4.97 9.68 -17.75
CA SER A 153 6.07 8.77 -17.43
C SER A 153 6.83 8.35 -18.68
N ARG A 154 8.16 8.37 -18.60
CA ARG A 154 9.07 8.06 -19.72
C ARG A 154 9.83 6.77 -19.43
N LYS A 155 10.12 5.97 -20.46
CA LYS A 155 10.82 4.69 -20.29
C LYS A 155 12.26 4.86 -19.79
N GLU A 156 12.89 5.98 -20.12
CA GLU A 156 14.26 6.31 -19.72
C GLU A 156 14.34 6.71 -18.24
N ASN A 157 13.24 7.21 -17.66
CA ASN A 157 13.16 7.55 -16.25
C ASN A 157 11.75 7.27 -15.71
N PRO A 158 11.41 5.99 -15.45
CA PRO A 158 10.08 5.57 -15.04
C PRO A 158 9.67 6.20 -13.70
N LYS A 159 8.51 6.85 -13.67
CA LYS A 159 7.99 7.49 -12.46
C LYS A 159 7.56 6.48 -11.41
N TRP A 160 6.94 5.39 -11.84
CA TRP A 160 6.30 4.40 -10.99
C TRP A 160 7.13 3.13 -10.91
N SER A 161 7.03 2.48 -9.76
CA SER A 161 7.76 1.26 -9.44
C SER A 161 6.81 0.25 -8.81
N MET A 162 7.07 -1.01 -9.05
CA MET A 162 6.39 -2.16 -8.44
C MET A 162 7.41 -3.15 -7.89
N VAL A 163 6.95 -4.10 -7.10
CA VAL A 163 7.73 -5.20 -6.51
C VAL A 163 7.05 -6.53 -6.84
N ASP A 164 7.76 -7.65 -6.72
CA ASP A 164 7.09 -8.96 -6.75
C ASP A 164 6.89 -9.46 -5.33
N VAL A 165 5.69 -9.96 -5.06
CA VAL A 165 5.33 -10.55 -3.77
C VAL A 165 4.93 -12.00 -3.96
N GLN A 166 5.34 -12.84 -3.01
CA GLN A 166 4.97 -14.24 -2.95
C GLN A 166 4.12 -14.51 -1.71
N PHE A 167 3.05 -15.30 -1.88
CA PHE A 167 2.26 -15.81 -0.77
C PHE A 167 3.12 -16.60 0.23
N VAL A 168 2.93 -16.37 1.52
CA VAL A 168 3.57 -17.15 2.58
C VAL A 168 2.54 -18.03 3.27
N ARG A 169 1.50 -17.42 3.86
CA ARG A 169 0.42 -18.13 4.54
C ARG A 169 -0.77 -17.22 4.79
N MET A 170 -1.93 -17.82 5.06
CA MET A 170 -3.07 -17.10 5.65
C MET A 170 -2.75 -16.67 7.08
N THR A 171 -3.45 -15.64 7.58
CA THR A 171 -3.52 -15.40 9.02
C THR A 171 -4.29 -16.53 9.71
N LYS A 172 -4.03 -16.78 11.00
CA LYS A 172 -4.74 -17.84 11.75
C LYS A 172 -6.26 -17.63 11.78
N ARG A 173 -6.65 -16.36 11.77
CA ARG A 173 -8.03 -15.89 11.60
C ARG A 173 -8.02 -14.59 10.82
N PHE A 174 -9.15 -14.24 10.24
CA PHE A 174 -9.35 -12.93 9.66
C PHE A 174 -9.22 -11.84 10.74
N ILE A 175 -8.55 -10.73 10.39
CA ILE A 175 -8.36 -9.58 11.27
C ILE A 175 -9.13 -8.40 10.68
N PRO A 176 -10.35 -8.13 11.15
CA PRO A 176 -11.18 -7.07 10.59
C PRO A 176 -10.63 -5.69 10.96
N LEU A 177 -10.86 -4.70 10.08
CA LEU A 177 -10.49 -3.30 10.30
C LEU A 177 -11.05 -2.73 11.61
N SER A 178 -12.25 -3.17 12.02
CA SER A 178 -12.90 -2.75 13.28
C SER A 178 -12.06 -3.12 14.50
N GLU A 179 -11.46 -4.30 14.52
CA GLU A 179 -10.58 -4.76 15.60
C GLU A 179 -9.28 -3.96 15.62
N ILE A 180 -8.62 -3.80 14.47
CA ILE A 180 -7.39 -3.00 14.38
C ILE A 180 -7.67 -1.56 14.84
N LYS A 181 -8.85 -1.01 14.51
CA LYS A 181 -9.27 0.34 14.92
C LYS A 181 -9.50 0.44 16.43
N ALA A 182 -10.11 -0.57 17.05
CA ALA A 182 -10.30 -0.60 18.49
C ALA A 182 -8.95 -0.56 19.23
N HIS A 183 -7.98 -1.37 18.80
CA HIS A 183 -6.64 -1.33 19.36
C HIS A 183 -5.92 0.00 19.11
N HIS A 184 -6.03 0.58 17.91
CA HIS A 184 -5.47 1.91 17.63
C HIS A 184 -6.03 2.99 18.57
N LEU A 185 -7.35 3.00 18.80
CA LEU A 185 -7.99 3.98 19.69
C LEU A 185 -7.57 3.80 21.16
N ALA A 186 -7.49 2.55 21.64
CA ALA A 186 -6.96 2.25 22.97
C ALA A 186 -5.51 2.73 23.10
N HIS A 187 -4.67 2.38 22.13
CA HIS A 187 -3.25 2.76 22.11
C HIS A 187 -3.03 4.27 22.01
N LYS A 188 -3.96 4.98 21.38
CA LYS A 188 -3.91 6.45 21.31
C LYS A 188 -4.11 7.12 22.67
N ALA A 189 -4.81 6.48 23.60
CA ALA A 189 -5.02 6.99 24.94
C ALA A 189 -3.88 6.66 25.91
N ASP A 190 -3.28 5.46 25.79
CA ASP A 190 -2.27 4.94 26.72
C ASP A 190 -0.82 5.01 26.19
N GLY A 191 -0.62 5.41 24.92
CA GLY A 191 0.69 5.49 24.30
C GLY A 191 1.20 4.17 23.71
N GLY A 192 0.34 3.18 23.53
CA GLY A 192 0.65 1.85 23.00
C GLY A 192 1.14 1.82 21.54
N PRO A 193 1.52 0.64 21.04
CA PRO A 193 2.27 0.49 19.79
C PRO A 193 1.52 0.93 18.53
N LEU A 194 0.19 0.82 18.51
CA LEU A 194 -0.61 1.15 17.31
C LEU A 194 -1.11 2.60 17.30
N LYS A 195 -0.68 3.45 18.24
CA LYS A 195 -1.19 4.82 18.39
C LYS A 195 -1.03 5.68 17.13
N ASP A 196 0.02 5.44 16.35
CA ASP A 196 0.39 6.21 15.16
C ASP A 196 0.22 5.42 13.84
N MET A 197 -0.46 4.27 13.89
CA MET A 197 -0.59 3.34 12.77
C MET A 197 -1.08 4.04 11.49
N MET A 198 -0.28 3.89 10.43
CA MET A 198 -0.53 4.54 9.13
C MET A 198 -1.84 4.13 8.47
N LEU A 199 -2.42 3.00 8.88
CA LEU A 199 -3.73 2.54 8.43
C LEU A 199 -4.84 3.56 8.76
N PHE A 200 -4.73 4.25 9.90
CA PHE A 200 -5.71 5.23 10.37
C PHE A 200 -5.26 6.68 10.18
N THR A 201 -3.96 6.95 10.28
CA THR A 201 -3.41 8.31 10.10
C THR A 201 -3.27 8.70 8.62
N ARG A 202 -3.11 7.74 7.72
CA ARG A 202 -2.96 7.95 6.26
C ARG A 202 -3.89 7.03 5.46
N GLN A 203 -5.17 7.38 5.47
CA GLN A 203 -6.24 6.55 4.88
C GLN A 203 -6.06 6.24 3.38
N ARG A 204 -5.57 7.22 2.60
CA ARG A 204 -5.37 7.11 1.14
C ARG A 204 -4.01 6.54 0.73
N LEU A 205 -3.26 5.95 1.66
CA LEU A 205 -1.97 5.32 1.40
C LEU A 205 -2.15 3.79 1.31
N SER A 206 -1.79 3.21 0.16
CA SER A 206 -1.95 1.77 -0.12
C SER A 206 -0.78 0.90 0.33
N ILE A 207 0.42 1.48 0.41
CA ILE A 207 1.65 0.83 0.86
C ILE A 207 2.09 1.52 2.13
N GLN A 208 2.12 0.80 3.24
CA GLN A 208 2.35 1.37 4.55
C GLN A 208 3.46 0.61 5.27
N PRO A 209 4.51 1.27 5.77
CA PRO A 209 5.43 0.64 6.70
C PRO A 209 4.76 0.39 8.06
N LEU A 210 5.23 -0.66 8.73
CA LEU A 210 4.91 -0.96 10.12
C LEU A 210 6.22 -1.01 10.91
N THR A 211 6.25 -0.27 12.01
CA THR A 211 7.35 -0.32 12.98
C THR A 211 7.39 -1.67 13.68
N GLN A 212 8.51 -1.98 14.34
CA GLN A 212 8.63 -3.21 15.13
C GLN A 212 7.54 -3.33 16.21
N GLY A 213 7.15 -2.21 16.84
CA GLY A 213 6.09 -2.19 17.85
C GLY A 213 4.71 -2.43 17.24
N GLU A 214 4.46 -1.92 16.04
CA GLU A 214 3.21 -2.14 15.29
C GLU A 214 3.13 -3.50 14.61
N ASN A 215 4.21 -4.28 14.66
CA ASN A 215 4.08 -5.70 14.38
C ASN A 215 2.95 -6.22 15.28
N LEU A 216 2.10 -7.07 14.74
CA LEU A 216 0.89 -7.54 15.41
C LEU A 216 1.11 -8.95 15.98
N PRO A 217 2.15 -9.25 16.80
CA PRO A 217 2.39 -10.61 17.26
C PRO A 217 1.25 -11.10 18.14
N GLY A 218 0.61 -10.21 18.92
CA GLY A 218 -0.58 -10.54 19.74
C GLY A 218 -1.87 -10.80 18.95
N LEU A 219 -1.90 -10.50 17.65
CA LEU A 219 -2.99 -10.91 16.74
C LEU A 219 -2.63 -12.15 15.91
N LEU A 220 -1.33 -12.45 15.75
CA LEU A 220 -0.82 -13.66 15.09
C LEU A 220 -0.66 -14.85 16.04
N ILE A 221 -0.61 -14.60 17.35
CA ILE A 221 -0.57 -15.59 18.42
C ILE A 221 -1.71 -15.20 19.38
N PRO A 222 -2.63 -16.11 19.74
CA PRO A 222 -3.70 -15.77 20.68
C PRO A 222 -3.07 -15.27 21.98
N SER A 223 -3.42 -14.05 22.41
CA SER A 223 -3.21 -13.63 23.78
C SER A 223 -4.06 -14.53 24.68
N VAL A 224 -3.44 -15.51 25.32
CA VAL A 224 -4.01 -16.20 26.48
C VAL A 224 -3.94 -15.21 27.64
N ARG A 225 -4.84 -14.22 27.67
CA ARG A 225 -5.08 -13.37 28.85
C ARG A 225 -6.32 -12.50 28.66
N GLN A 226 -7.48 -13.14 28.81
CA GLN A 226 -8.60 -12.52 29.51
C GLN A 226 -9.50 -13.62 30.11
N ALA A 227 -8.99 -14.32 31.11
CA ALA A 227 -9.81 -15.13 31.99
C ALA A 227 -9.33 -14.89 33.43
N ALA A 228 -9.84 -13.83 34.05
CA ALA A 228 -9.75 -13.63 35.48
C ALA A 228 -10.94 -12.78 35.93
N SER A 229 -12.01 -13.45 36.36
CA SER A 229 -12.87 -13.08 37.50
C SER A 229 -14.03 -14.08 37.61
N PHE A 230 -13.74 -15.31 38.05
CA PHE A 230 -14.69 -16.09 38.83
C PHE A 230 -13.92 -16.67 40.01
N THR A 231 -14.06 -16.01 41.15
CA THR A 231 -13.54 -16.43 42.44
C THR A 231 -14.27 -17.68 42.90
N TYR A 232 -13.58 -18.80 43.03
CA TYR A 232 -13.79 -19.76 44.12
C TYR A 232 -12.44 -20.40 44.45
N GLY A 233 -12.00 -20.22 45.69
CA GLY A 233 -10.68 -20.60 46.15
C GLY A 233 -10.56 -22.09 46.46
N PHE A 234 -9.35 -22.61 46.34
CA PHE A 234 -8.78 -23.70 47.14
C PHE A 234 -7.24 -23.63 47.03
N PRO A 235 -6.46 -24.04 48.05
CA PRO A 235 -5.07 -23.59 48.22
C PRO A 235 -4.00 -24.59 47.75
N SER A 236 -2.87 -23.99 47.33
CA SER A 236 -1.46 -24.40 47.52
C SER A 236 -1.00 -25.82 47.18
N PHE A 237 -0.21 -25.96 46.10
CA PHE A 237 1.09 -26.67 46.13
C PHE A 237 1.99 -26.23 44.95
N PHE A 238 3.25 -25.86 45.26
CA PHE A 238 4.36 -25.50 44.36
C PHE A 238 4.93 -26.76 43.62
N PRO A 239 5.86 -26.70 42.62
CA PRO A 239 6.90 -25.69 42.39
C PRO A 239 7.21 -25.25 40.94
N THR A 240 8.10 -24.26 40.88
CA THR A 240 8.84 -23.66 39.75
C THR A 240 9.60 -24.66 38.88
N GLU A 241 9.48 -24.54 37.56
CA GLU A 241 10.51 -24.62 36.48
C GLU A 241 9.78 -24.54 35.10
N GLU A 242 10.50 -24.25 34.02
CA GLU A 242 10.03 -24.08 32.61
C GLU A 242 9.58 -22.68 32.16
N PHE A 243 10.53 -21.74 32.21
CA PHE A 243 10.70 -20.75 31.14
C PHE A 243 11.91 -21.19 30.32
N ASP A 244 11.68 -21.87 29.19
CA ASP A 244 12.56 -21.94 28.00
C ASP A 244 12.18 -23.15 27.14
N PHE A 245 11.23 -22.98 26.22
CA PHE A 245 11.16 -23.82 25.04
C PHE A 245 10.39 -23.13 23.92
N VAL A 246 10.77 -23.45 22.67
CA VAL A 246 10.21 -22.98 21.39
C VAL A 246 10.84 -21.71 20.80
N LEU A 247 12.17 -21.73 20.63
CA LEU A 247 12.87 -21.17 19.47
C LEU A 247 14.11 -22.03 19.16
N SER A 248 13.89 -23.23 18.62
CA SER A 248 14.89 -24.00 17.89
C SER A 248 14.24 -25.19 17.22
N LEU A 249 14.81 -25.60 16.10
CA LEU A 249 14.44 -26.74 15.24
C LEU A 249 13.57 -26.40 14.04
N GLU A 250 14.18 -25.73 13.07
CA GLU A 250 14.06 -26.13 11.67
C GLU A 250 15.37 -25.81 10.94
N GLU A 251 16.42 -26.55 11.31
CA GLU A 251 17.60 -26.77 10.48
C GLU A 251 17.88 -28.27 10.42
N GLU A 252 17.94 -28.76 9.19
CA GLU A 252 18.55 -29.99 8.71
C GLU A 252 18.02 -31.36 9.22
N LYS A 253 17.58 -32.18 8.26
CA LYS A 253 18.40 -33.34 7.87
C LYS A 253 18.06 -33.92 6.50
N PRO A 254 19.08 -34.39 5.74
CA PRO A 254 18.92 -35.13 4.50
C PRO A 254 18.85 -36.65 4.72
N HIS A 255 18.29 -37.37 3.76
CA HIS A 255 18.78 -38.66 3.27
C HIS A 255 18.23 -38.95 1.86
#